data_AF-A0A127P9K1-F1
#
_entry.id   AF-A0A127P9K1-F1
#
_cell.length_a   1.000
_cell.length_b   1.000
_cell.length_c   1.000
_cell.angle_alpha   90.00
_cell.angle_beta   90.00
_cell.angle_gamma   90.00
#
_symmetry.space_group_name_H-M   'P 1'
#
loop_
_entity.id
_entity.type
_entity.pdbx_description
1 polymer ?
#
loop_
_entity_poly.entity_id
_entity_poly.type
_entity_poly.pdbx_seq_one_letter_code
_entity_poly.pdbx_strand_id
1 'polypeptide(L)'
;MCGRDNRLFMEAVLWVALKSGSWSNLSPEFGRWRTSYMRFRRWTKADVWRRLAENLVDDQELQVMLGAIVDLGDEHTRLNTERSIRRSNVKIYGRALASAAGANAKPVRADELSSSWVWLVTNDSQTG
;
A
#
# COMPACT_ATOMS: atom_id res chain seq x y z
N MET A 1 -31.60 1.04 2.93
CA MET A 1 -31.44 1.71 4.25
C MET A 1 -29.96 1.65 4.62
N CYS A 2 -29.20 2.75 4.52
CA CYS A 2 -27.73 2.71 4.62
C CYS A 2 -27.14 4.03 5.17
N GLY A 3 -27.70 4.54 6.27
CA GLY A 3 -27.12 5.69 6.98
C GLY A 3 -26.09 5.25 8.04
N ARG A 4 -26.43 4.19 8.79
CA ARG A 4 -25.62 3.69 9.91
C ARG A 4 -24.28 3.10 9.45
N ASP A 5 -24.24 2.44 8.30
CA ASP A 5 -23.02 1.86 7.73
C ASP A 5 -22.02 2.92 7.22
N ASN A 6 -22.52 4.07 6.75
CA ASN A 6 -21.65 5.15 6.24
C ASN A 6 -20.98 5.92 7.38
N ARG A 7 -21.73 6.22 8.45
CA ARG A 7 -21.15 6.87 9.63
C ARG A 7 -20.11 5.97 10.31
N LEU A 8 -20.43 4.70 10.54
CA LEU A 8 -19.47 3.72 11.10
C LEU A 8 -18.22 3.57 10.22
N PHE A 9 -18.38 3.60 8.89
CA PHE A 9 -17.24 3.58 7.98
C PHE A 9 -16.36 4.82 8.11
N MET A 10 -16.93 6.02 8.19
CA MET A 10 -16.16 7.26 8.36
C MET A 10 -15.44 7.28 9.71
N GLU A 11 -16.11 6.87 10.80
CA GLU A 11 -15.50 6.75 12.13
C GLU A 11 -14.34 5.74 12.12
N ALA A 12 -14.48 4.61 11.41
CA ALA A 12 -13.40 3.64 11.24
C ALA A 12 -12.18 4.24 10.53
N VAL A 13 -12.40 5.00 9.45
CA VAL A 13 -11.33 5.65 8.68
C VAL A 13 -10.61 6.68 9.55
N LEU A 14 -11.35 7.52 10.28
CA LEU A 14 -10.80 8.51 11.20
C LEU A 14 -9.97 7.85 12.31
N TRP A 15 -10.47 6.75 12.89
CA TRP A 15 -9.73 6.00 13.89
C TRP A 15 -8.39 5.49 13.36
N VAL A 16 -8.35 4.99 12.12
CA VAL A 16 -7.10 4.52 11.50
C VAL A 16 -6.15 5.68 11.22
N ALA A 17 -6.66 6.77 10.63
CA ALA A 17 -5.85 7.93 10.27
C ALA A 17 -5.24 8.64 11.49
N LEU A 18 -5.99 8.74 12.59
CA LEU A 18 -5.59 9.53 13.75
C LEU A 18 -4.89 8.71 14.85
N LYS A 19 -5.23 7.42 15.00
CA LYS A 19 -4.84 6.66 16.20
C LYS A 19 -3.88 5.51 15.93
N SER A 20 -3.98 4.81 14.81
CA SER A 20 -3.25 3.53 14.63
C SER A 20 -2.34 3.43 13.41
N GLY A 21 -2.63 4.17 12.33
CA GLY A 21 -1.94 4.01 11.04
C GLY A 21 -2.06 2.61 10.42
N SER A 22 -2.82 1.69 11.01
CA SER A 22 -2.88 0.28 10.60
C SER A 22 -4.31 -0.27 10.69
N TRP A 23 -4.84 -0.64 9.53
CA TRP A 23 -6.15 -1.28 9.40
C TRP A 23 -6.28 -2.60 10.19
N SER A 24 -5.17 -3.31 10.43
CA SER A 24 -5.18 -4.58 11.17
C SER A 24 -5.56 -4.40 12.64
N ASN A 25 -5.37 -3.20 13.20
CA ASN A 25 -5.65 -2.90 14.59
C ASN A 25 -7.05 -2.30 14.81
N LEU A 26 -7.86 -2.21 13.76
CA LEU A 26 -9.20 -1.61 13.84
C LEU A 26 -10.06 -2.33 14.88
N SER A 27 -10.65 -1.55 15.78
CA SER A 27 -11.57 -2.06 16.81
C SER A 27 -12.75 -2.81 16.17
N PRO A 28 -13.16 -3.98 16.71
CA PRO A 28 -14.26 -4.78 16.17
C PRO A 28 -15.61 -4.04 16.11
N GLU A 29 -15.78 -2.99 16.91
CA GLU A 29 -16.99 -2.15 16.95
C GLU A 29 -17.29 -1.47 15.61
N PHE A 30 -16.24 -1.21 14.82
CA PHE A 30 -16.34 -0.65 13.47
C PHE A 30 -16.59 -1.72 12.39
N GLY A 31 -16.70 -2.98 12.79
CA GLY A 31 -16.90 -4.12 11.91
C GLY A 31 -15.60 -4.72 11.35
N ARG A 32 -15.72 -5.45 10.23
CA ARG A 32 -14.59 -6.16 9.62
C ARG A 32 -13.65 -5.19 8.92
N TRP A 33 -12.42 -5.06 9.44
CA TRP A 33 -11.38 -4.20 8.86
C TRP A 33 -11.13 -4.41 7.37
N ARG A 34 -11.23 -5.66 6.86
CA ARG A 34 -11.04 -5.97 5.43
C ARG A 34 -12.07 -5.28 4.55
N THR A 35 -13.32 -5.23 5.00
CA THR A 35 -14.42 -4.61 4.25
C THR A 35 -14.23 -3.09 4.23
N SER A 36 -13.93 -2.49 5.37
CA SER A 36 -13.66 -1.06 5.50
C SER A 36 -12.43 -0.65 4.68
N TYR A 37 -11.33 -1.40 4.76
CA TYR A 37 -10.13 -1.15 3.97
C TYR A 37 -10.39 -1.24 2.45
N MET A 38 -11.13 -2.26 1.99
CA MET A 38 -11.47 -2.36 0.56
C MET A 38 -12.30 -1.17 0.08
N ARG A 39 -13.24 -0.70 0.90
CA ARG A 39 -14.03 0.49 0.58
C ARG A 39 -13.17 1.76 0.58
N PHE A 40 -12.33 1.94 1.60
CA PHE A 40 -11.37 3.03 1.71
C PHE A 40 -10.48 3.10 0.46
N ARG A 41 -9.85 1.99 0.08
CA ARG A 41 -9.00 1.90 -1.12
C ARG A 41 -9.73 2.28 -2.40
N ARG A 42 -11.01 1.91 -2.55
CA ARG A 42 -11.83 2.32 -3.70
C ARG A 42 -12.06 3.82 -3.73
N TRP A 43 -12.30 4.44 -2.57
CA TRP A 43 -12.48 5.88 -2.45
C TRP A 43 -11.19 6.66 -2.68
N THR A 44 -10.06 6.18 -2.18
CA THR A 44 -8.74 6.74 -2.47
C THR A 44 -8.44 6.69 -3.97
N LYS A 45 -8.69 5.56 -4.64
CA LYS A 45 -8.48 5.44 -6.09
C LYS A 45 -9.44 6.33 -6.91
N ALA A 46 -10.64 6.58 -6.40
CA ALA A 46 -11.63 7.45 -7.02
C ALA A 46 -11.47 8.93 -6.63
N ASP A 47 -10.41 9.25 -5.88
CA ASP A 47 -10.05 10.59 -5.45
C ASP A 47 -11.11 11.31 -4.59
N VAL A 48 -11.93 10.52 -3.88
CA VAL A 48 -13.04 11.03 -3.08
C VAL A 48 -12.54 11.84 -1.89
N TRP A 49 -11.47 11.39 -1.23
CA TRP A 49 -10.92 12.04 -0.04
C TRP A 49 -10.36 13.44 -0.34
N ARG A 50 -9.67 13.61 -1.47
CA ARG A 50 -9.15 14.91 -1.90
C ARG A 50 -10.29 15.89 -2.18
N ARG A 51 -11.30 15.44 -2.92
CA ARG A 51 -12.51 16.23 -3.18
C ARG A 51 -13.23 16.63 -1.90
N LEU A 52 -13.33 15.73 -0.91
CA LEU A 52 -13.92 16.07 0.38
C LEU A 52 -13.11 17.13 1.11
N ALA A 53 -11.78 17.01 1.13
CA ALA A 53 -10.91 18.01 1.76
C ALA A 53 -11.03 19.40 1.11
N GLU A 54 -11.11 19.45 -0.22
CA GLU A 54 -11.22 20.70 -1.00
C GLU A 54 -12.57 21.42 -0.81
N ASN A 55 -13.66 20.68 -0.56
CA ASN A 55 -15.00 21.27 -0.45
C ASN A 55 -15.35 21.76 0.96
N LEU A 56 -14.53 21.48 1.98
CA LEU A 56 -14.83 21.79 3.39
C LEU A 56 -13.99 22.98 3.91
N VAL A 57 -13.97 24.07 3.14
CA VAL A 57 -13.13 25.26 3.38
C VAL A 57 -13.41 25.93 4.73
N ASP A 58 -14.61 25.76 5.29
CA ASP A 58 -15.05 26.50 6.47
C ASP A 58 -14.74 25.83 7.83
N ASP A 59 -14.24 24.59 7.84
CA ASP A 59 -13.88 23.86 9.08
C ASP A 59 -12.42 23.39 9.06
N GLN A 60 -11.58 24.10 9.80
CA GLN A 60 -10.13 23.85 9.90
C GLN A 60 -9.80 22.49 10.52
N GLU A 61 -10.55 22.07 11.53
CA GLU A 61 -10.27 20.82 12.25
C GLU A 61 -10.61 19.63 11.35
N LEU A 62 -11.72 19.73 10.63
CA LEU A 62 -12.15 18.74 9.65
C LEU A 62 -11.21 18.66 8.45
N GLN A 63 -10.67 19.78 7.97
CA GLN A 63 -9.65 19.78 6.91
C GLN A 63 -8.39 19.03 7.33
N VAL A 64 -7.90 19.26 8.55
CA VAL A 64 -6.71 18.56 9.06
C VAL A 64 -6.96 17.05 9.13
N MET A 65 -8.13 16.63 9.60
CA MET A 65 -8.50 15.21 9.64
C MET A 65 -8.58 14.59 8.25
N LEU A 66 -9.18 15.29 7.27
CA LEU A 66 -9.27 14.79 5.89
C LEU A 66 -7.90 14.75 5.20
N GLY A 67 -7.01 15.72 5.48
CA GLY A 67 -5.63 15.71 5.02
C GLY A 67 -4.88 14.45 5.48
N ALA A 68 -4.97 14.11 6.77
CA ALA A 68 -4.37 12.88 7.30
C ALA A 68 -4.93 11.60 6.63
N ILE A 69 -6.20 11.61 6.24
CA ILE A 69 -6.82 10.49 5.51
C ILE A 69 -6.26 10.37 4.08
N VAL A 70 -6.02 11.50 3.41
CA VAL A 70 -5.39 11.55 2.08
C VAL A 70 -3.96 10.99 2.17
N ASP A 71 -3.17 11.46 3.13
CA ASP A 71 -1.79 11.00 3.35
C ASP A 71 -1.73 9.49 3.62
N LEU A 72 -2.63 8.99 4.48
CA LEU A 72 -2.78 7.56 4.74
C LEU A 72 -3.13 6.78 3.45
N GLY A 73 -4.00 7.34 2.62
CA GLY A 73 -4.40 6.75 1.33
C GLY A 73 -3.24 6.66 0.34
N ASP A 74 -2.41 7.69 0.28
CA ASP A 74 -1.26 7.77 -0.61
C ASP A 74 -0.15 6.82 -0.18
N GLU A 75 0.13 6.73 1.13
CA GLU A 75 1.08 5.77 1.66
C GLU A 75 0.66 4.32 1.37
N HIS A 76 -0.63 4.00 1.55
CA HIS A 76 -1.15 2.69 1.15
C HIS A 76 -1.03 2.43 -0.35
N THR A 77 -1.23 3.45 -1.18
CA THR A 77 -1.09 3.33 -2.63
C THR A 77 0.37 3.07 -3.02
N ARG A 78 1.32 3.78 -2.40
CA ARG A 78 2.77 3.60 -2.57
C ARG A 78 3.21 2.19 -2.19
N LEU A 79 2.90 1.75 -0.97
CA LEU A 79 3.27 0.42 -0.48
C LEU A 79 2.67 -0.71 -1.32
N ASN A 80 1.42 -0.56 -1.78
CA ASN A 80 0.80 -1.55 -2.67
C ASN A 80 1.49 -1.60 -4.03
N THR A 81 1.92 -0.44 -4.56
CA THR A 81 2.66 -0.34 -5.83
C THR A 81 4.02 -0.99 -5.72
N GLU A 82 4.77 -0.71 -4.66
CA GLU A 82 6.07 -1.34 -4.40
C GLU A 82 5.95 -2.86 -4.27
N ARG A 83 4.94 -3.36 -3.53
CA ARG A 83 4.69 -4.80 -3.42
C ARG A 83 4.36 -5.42 -4.79
N SER A 84 3.64 -4.69 -5.64
CA SER A 84 3.33 -5.13 -7.01
C SER A 84 4.57 -5.17 -7.91
N ILE A 85 5.43 -4.14 -7.84
CA ILE A 85 6.71 -4.07 -8.55
C ILE A 85 7.63 -5.21 -8.10
N ARG A 86 7.78 -5.44 -6.78
CA ARG A 86 8.59 -6.54 -6.26
C ARG A 86 8.11 -7.90 -6.78
N ARG A 87 6.79 -8.15 -6.75
CA ARG A 87 6.19 -9.40 -7.26
C ARG A 87 6.40 -9.60 -8.76
N SER A 88 6.31 -8.53 -9.56
CA SER A 88 6.55 -8.60 -10.99
C SER A 88 8.03 -8.79 -11.30
N ASN A 89 8.92 -8.07 -10.62
CA ASN A 89 10.37 -8.21 -10.73
C ASN A 89 10.82 -9.63 -10.41
N VAL A 90 10.35 -10.24 -9.31
CA VAL A 90 10.67 -11.65 -8.98
C VAL A 90 10.31 -12.61 -10.12
N LYS A 91 9.17 -12.40 -10.79
CA LYS A 91 8.77 -13.22 -11.95
C LYS A 91 9.66 -13.00 -13.17
N ILE A 92 10.03 -11.75 -13.45
CA ILE A 92 10.89 -11.37 -14.59
C ILE A 92 12.28 -11.99 -14.43
N TYR A 93 12.91 -11.80 -13.27
CA TYR A 93 14.25 -12.34 -13.00
C TYR A 93 14.24 -13.87 -12.93
N GLY A 94 13.21 -14.48 -12.32
CA GLY A 94 13.06 -15.93 -12.32
C GLY A 94 12.96 -16.53 -13.73
N ARG A 95 12.26 -15.85 -14.65
CA ARG A 95 12.19 -16.25 -16.06
C ARG A 95 13.55 -16.13 -16.77
N ALA A 96 14.26 -15.02 -16.56
CA ALA A 96 15.58 -14.79 -17.14
C ALA A 96 16.62 -15.82 -16.67
N LEU A 97 16.62 -16.14 -15.37
CA LEU A 97 17.44 -17.19 -14.77
C LEU A 97 17.13 -18.57 -15.36
N ALA A 98 15.85 -18.91 -15.51
CA ALA A 98 15.44 -20.18 -16.12
C ALA A 98 15.88 -20.29 -17.60
N SER A 99 15.83 -19.19 -18.36
CA SER A 99 16.34 -19.17 -19.74
C SER A 99 17.86 -19.28 -19.84
N ALA A 100 18.60 -18.71 -18.88
CA ALA A 100 20.07 -18.79 -18.83
C ALA A 100 20.57 -20.17 -18.42
N ALA A 101 19.86 -20.86 -17.50
CA ALA A 101 20.18 -22.22 -17.08
C ALA A 101 20.05 -23.26 -18.22
N GLY A 102 19.27 -22.95 -19.26
CA GLY A 102 19.15 -23.75 -20.48
C GLY A 102 20.41 -23.80 -21.36
N ALA A 103 21.44 -22.99 -21.07
CA ALA A 103 22.63 -22.86 -21.91
C ALA A 103 23.98 -23.19 -21.24
N ASN A 104 23.99 -23.68 -19.98
CA ASN A 104 25.14 -24.20 -19.18
C ASN A 104 25.28 -23.48 -17.83
N ALA A 105 24.70 -24.00 -16.75
CA ALA A 105 25.08 -23.62 -15.38
C ALA A 105 24.70 -24.66 -14.31
N LYS A 106 25.65 -24.97 -13.42
CA LYS A 106 25.50 -25.75 -12.19
C LYS A 106 24.50 -25.03 -11.25
N PRO A 107 23.59 -25.73 -10.53
CA PRO A 107 22.55 -25.05 -9.77
C PRO A 107 23.15 -24.31 -8.55
N VAL A 108 23.02 -22.98 -8.54
CA VAL A 108 23.18 -22.16 -7.34
C VAL A 108 21.89 -22.26 -6.51
N ARG A 109 22.04 -22.48 -5.21
CA ARG A 109 20.99 -22.94 -4.30
C ARG A 109 19.92 -21.84 -4.10
N ALA A 110 18.65 -22.20 -4.24
CA ALA A 110 17.52 -21.27 -4.30
C ALA A 110 17.32 -20.39 -3.04
N ASP A 111 17.93 -20.75 -1.91
CA ASP A 111 17.93 -19.98 -0.66
C ASP A 111 18.77 -18.69 -0.74
N GLU A 112 19.73 -18.59 -1.66
CA GLU A 112 20.48 -17.35 -1.88
C GLU A 112 19.66 -16.28 -2.61
N LEU A 113 18.81 -16.69 -3.56
CA LEU A 113 18.00 -15.78 -4.39
C LEU A 113 16.85 -15.13 -3.63
N SER A 114 16.36 -15.78 -2.57
CA SER A 114 15.32 -15.22 -1.70
C SER A 114 15.86 -14.23 -0.67
N SER A 115 17.17 -14.28 -0.38
CA SER A 115 17.85 -13.40 0.60
C SER A 115 18.65 -12.27 -0.06
N SER A 116 18.57 -12.19 -1.38
CA SER A 116 19.53 -11.49 -2.21
C SER A 116 19.09 -10.04 -2.47
N TRP A 117 19.56 -9.18 -1.57
CA TRP A 117 19.99 -7.81 -1.84
C TRP A 117 21.05 -7.71 -2.97
N VAL A 118 21.30 -8.75 -3.77
CA VAL A 118 22.40 -8.84 -4.77
C VAL A 118 22.32 -7.78 -5.85
N TRP A 119 21.14 -7.22 -6.11
CA TRP A 119 21.03 -6.08 -7.03
C TRP A 119 21.56 -4.77 -6.42
N LEU A 120 21.56 -4.63 -5.08
CA LEU A 120 22.09 -3.46 -4.39
C LEU A 120 23.62 -3.41 -4.40
N VAL A 121 24.30 -4.55 -4.62
CA VAL A 121 25.77 -4.66 -4.71
C VAL A 121 26.30 -4.65 -6.15
N THR A 122 25.47 -4.93 -7.15
CA THR A 122 25.97 -5.09 -8.53
C THR A 122 25.92 -3.83 -9.37
N ASN A 123 25.34 -2.73 -8.87
CA ASN A 123 25.20 -1.49 -9.65
C ASN A 123 25.78 -0.23 -9.00
N ASP A 124 26.58 -0.35 -7.93
CA ASP A 124 27.42 0.76 -7.44
C ASP A 124 28.73 0.85 -8.24
N SER A 125 28.59 0.88 -9.57
CA SER A 125 29.70 0.90 -10.52
C SER A 125 29.57 2.11 -11.41
N GLN A 126 29.85 3.30 -10.89
CA GLN A 126 30.64 4.35 -11.56
C GLN A 126 30.92 5.46 -10.54
N THR A 127 32.15 5.45 -10.04
CA THR A 127 32.90 6.58 -9.50
C THR A 127 32.55 7.91 -10.18
N GLY A 128 32.23 8.91 -9.36
CA GLY A 128 32.37 10.34 -9.66
C GLY A 128 33.02 11.00 -8.47
#